data_AF-A0A6N3DM31-F1
#
_entry.id   AF-A0A6N3DM31-F1
#
_cell.length_a   1.000
_cell.length_b   1.000
_cell.length_c   1.000
_cell.angle_alpha   90.00
_cell.angle_beta   90.00
_cell.angle_gamma   90.00
#
_symmetry.space_group_name_H-M   'P 1'
#
loop_
_entity.id
_entity.type
_entity.pdbx_description
1 polymer ?
#
loop_
_entity_poly.entity_id
_entity_poly.type
_entity_poly.pdbx_seq_one_letter_code
_entity_poly.pdbx_strand_id
1 'polypeptide(L)'
;MSWVITNDKFFVRCDKRGCATPVIDKRRAKIFDERFNADEFLRSLPKAMKNLGYYVAPADGCTLQEDDYGAESTSGTLSHRKPEITEADYYLEAIASFREFIQTIQKARPKLEEQQIRAEMEIEDLLHAAEFYDLARDQGYEIFQRLREARVRRRNCKNAVAWISFVLEADPSNFLRNDPSPRISGTSHRQYRPRALPELFEQLNSL
;
A
#
# COMPACT_ATOMS: atom_id res chain seq x y z
N MET A 1 -20.96 -21.80 -10.62
CA MET A 1 -20.67 -20.45 -10.07
C MET A 1 -19.65 -19.82 -10.97
N SER A 2 -19.93 -18.63 -11.49
CA SER A 2 -19.02 -17.92 -12.38
C SER A 2 -18.08 -16.99 -11.59
N TRP A 3 -16.92 -16.69 -12.17
CA TRP A 3 -15.83 -15.97 -11.53
C TRP A 3 -15.36 -14.81 -12.40
N VAL A 4 -14.90 -13.74 -11.75
CA VAL A 4 -14.30 -12.56 -12.39
C VAL A 4 -12.99 -12.23 -11.71
N ILE A 5 -12.13 -11.46 -12.38
CA ILE A 5 -10.90 -10.93 -11.80
C ILE A 5 -11.11 -9.45 -11.55
N THR A 6 -10.92 -9.01 -10.30
CA THR A 6 -11.15 -7.63 -9.87
C THR A 6 -10.14 -7.18 -8.82
N ASN A 7 -10.01 -5.88 -8.63
CA ASN A 7 -9.29 -5.26 -7.50
C ASN A 7 -10.21 -4.27 -6.75
N ASP A 8 -11.51 -4.58 -6.72
CA ASP A 8 -12.62 -3.79 -6.16
C ASP A 8 -12.95 -2.50 -6.92
N LYS A 9 -11.99 -1.94 -7.69
CA LYS A 9 -12.18 -0.73 -8.50
C LYS A 9 -12.36 -1.03 -9.99
N PHE A 10 -11.67 -2.04 -10.49
CA PHE A 10 -11.70 -2.45 -11.89
C PHE A 10 -11.90 -3.95 -12.00
N PHE A 11 -12.52 -4.36 -13.09
CA PHE A 11 -12.59 -5.74 -13.56
C PHE A 11 -11.64 -5.95 -14.73
N VAL A 12 -11.24 -7.20 -14.96
CA VAL A 12 -10.40 -7.54 -16.10
C VAL A 12 -11.26 -8.03 -17.27
N ARG A 13 -11.10 -7.39 -18.43
CA ARG A 13 -11.60 -7.87 -19.72
C ARG A 13 -10.45 -8.50 -20.51
N CYS A 14 -10.76 -9.50 -21.30
CA CYS A 14 -9.85 -10.07 -22.30
C CYS A 14 -10.34 -9.74 -23.70
N ASP A 15 -9.44 -9.33 -24.59
CA ASP A 15 -9.76 -9.20 -26.01
C ASP A 15 -9.67 -10.57 -26.74
N LYS A 16 -10.02 -10.58 -28.03
CA LYS A 16 -9.94 -11.79 -28.88
C LYS A 16 -8.51 -12.33 -29.05
N ARG A 17 -7.49 -11.57 -28.65
CA ARG A 17 -6.07 -11.92 -28.74
C ARG A 17 -5.50 -12.40 -27.40
N GLY A 18 -6.31 -12.50 -26.35
CA GLY A 18 -5.85 -12.92 -25.02
C GLY A 18 -5.34 -11.78 -24.14
N CYS A 19 -5.32 -10.53 -24.63
CA CYS A 19 -4.75 -9.40 -23.90
C CYS A 19 -5.72 -8.89 -22.83
N ALA A 20 -5.20 -8.76 -21.60
CA ALA A 20 -5.97 -8.29 -20.46
C ALA A 20 -5.98 -6.75 -20.41
N THR A 21 -7.17 -6.17 -20.20
CA THR A 21 -7.38 -4.73 -20.03
C THR A 21 -8.30 -4.44 -18.84
N PRO A 22 -8.01 -3.43 -18.02
CA PRO A 22 -8.89 -3.02 -16.92
C PRO A 22 -10.14 -2.31 -17.47
N VAL A 23 -11.30 -2.61 -16.89
CA VAL A 23 -12.59 -1.97 -17.17
C VAL A 23 -13.32 -1.67 -15.86
N ILE A 24 -14.07 -0.57 -15.80
CA ILE A 24 -14.85 -0.20 -14.59
C ILE A 24 -16.17 -0.99 -14.54
N ASP A 25 -16.80 -1.17 -15.69
CA ASP A 25 -18.10 -1.83 -15.79
C ASP A 25 -17.96 -3.37 -15.72
N LYS A 26 -18.59 -3.95 -14.69
CA LYS A 26 -18.66 -5.40 -14.45
C LYS A 26 -19.22 -6.18 -15.63
N ARG A 27 -20.18 -5.60 -16.39
CA ARG A 27 -20.81 -6.27 -17.55
C ARG A 27 -19.81 -6.54 -18.68
N ARG A 28 -18.69 -5.81 -18.69
CA ARG A 28 -17.63 -5.92 -19.69
C ARG A 28 -16.47 -6.80 -19.22
N ALA A 29 -16.55 -7.35 -18.00
CA ALA A 29 -15.54 -8.24 -17.44
C ALA A 29 -15.51 -9.58 -18.20
N LYS A 30 -14.34 -10.23 -18.21
CA LYS A 30 -14.26 -11.63 -18.60
C LYS A 30 -14.82 -12.48 -17.45
N ILE A 31 -15.80 -13.30 -17.79
CA ILE A 31 -16.42 -14.26 -16.88
C ILE A 31 -15.78 -15.62 -17.14
N PHE A 32 -15.42 -16.31 -16.06
CA PHE A 32 -14.86 -17.66 -16.07
C PHE A 32 -15.84 -18.62 -15.40
N ASP A 33 -16.08 -19.78 -16.02
CA ASP A 33 -16.98 -20.80 -15.45
C ASP A 33 -16.36 -21.52 -14.25
N GLU A 34 -15.02 -21.59 -14.22
CA GLU A 34 -14.25 -22.25 -13.17
C GLU A 34 -13.25 -21.28 -12.54
N ARG A 35 -13.12 -21.37 -11.20
CA ARG A 35 -12.17 -20.56 -10.43
C ARG A 35 -10.72 -20.79 -10.89
N PHE A 36 -10.37 -22.04 -11.17
CA PHE A 36 -9.04 -22.43 -11.60
C PHE A 36 -8.58 -21.66 -12.86
N ASN A 37 -9.46 -21.55 -13.86
CA ASN A 37 -9.18 -20.82 -15.09
C ASN A 37 -9.01 -19.31 -14.87
N ALA A 38 -9.73 -18.75 -13.88
CA ALA A 38 -9.56 -17.36 -13.48
C ALA A 38 -8.21 -17.13 -12.78
N ASP A 39 -7.79 -18.05 -11.91
CA ASP A 39 -6.49 -17.99 -11.22
C ASP A 39 -5.31 -18.15 -12.19
N GLU A 40 -5.43 -19.02 -13.19
CA GLU A 40 -4.42 -19.16 -14.24
C GLU A 40 -4.30 -17.89 -15.09
N PHE A 41 -5.45 -17.32 -15.48
CA PHE A 41 -5.46 -16.06 -16.22
C PHE A 41 -4.90 -14.89 -15.39
N LEU A 42 -5.20 -14.83 -14.09
CA LEU A 42 -4.62 -13.86 -13.16
C LEU A 42 -3.08 -13.92 -13.14
N ARG A 43 -2.49 -15.12 -13.16
CA ARG A 43 -1.03 -15.31 -13.23
C ARG A 43 -0.44 -14.88 -14.58
N SER A 44 -1.22 -14.97 -15.66
CA SER A 44 -0.81 -14.55 -17.01
C SER A 44 -0.95 -13.05 -17.28
N LEU A 45 -1.52 -12.27 -16.34
CA LEU A 45 -1.71 -10.84 -16.55
C LEU A 45 -0.40 -10.13 -16.95
N PRO A 46 -0.45 -9.13 -17.83
CA PRO A 46 0.71 -8.33 -18.20
C PRO A 46 1.44 -7.79 -16.96
N LYS A 47 2.77 -7.65 -17.04
CA LYS A 47 3.59 -7.14 -15.91
C LYS A 47 3.07 -5.82 -15.34
N ALA A 48 2.54 -4.95 -16.18
CA ALA A 48 1.94 -3.67 -15.78
C ALA A 48 0.71 -3.85 -14.85
N MET A 49 0.02 -4.98 -14.92
CA MET A 49 -1.19 -5.27 -14.13
C MET A 49 -0.92 -6.13 -12.90
N LYS A 50 0.18 -6.90 -12.86
CA LYS A 50 0.50 -7.81 -11.73
C LYS A 50 0.68 -7.08 -10.40
N ASN A 51 1.04 -5.79 -10.43
CA ASN A 51 1.26 -4.99 -9.22
C ASN A 51 0.02 -4.22 -8.76
N LEU A 52 -1.14 -4.40 -9.42
CA LEU A 52 -2.38 -3.64 -9.15
C LEU A 52 -3.36 -4.36 -8.23
N GLY A 53 -2.95 -5.47 -7.60
CA GLY A 53 -3.73 -6.14 -6.55
C GLY A 53 -4.98 -6.89 -7.03
N TYR A 54 -5.00 -7.35 -8.29
CA TYR A 54 -6.11 -8.16 -8.80
C TYR A 54 -6.21 -9.51 -8.11
N TYR A 55 -7.44 -9.96 -7.85
CA TYR A 55 -7.78 -11.25 -7.28
C TYR A 55 -9.04 -11.83 -7.94
N VAL A 56 -9.28 -13.14 -7.74
CA VAL A 56 -10.44 -13.85 -8.29
C VAL A 56 -11.62 -13.75 -7.31
N ALA A 57 -12.77 -13.27 -7.78
CA ALA A 57 -13.99 -13.09 -7.01
C ALA A 57 -15.20 -13.78 -7.69
N PRO A 58 -16.22 -14.24 -6.93
CA PRO A 58 -17.46 -14.75 -7.51
C PRO A 58 -18.21 -13.66 -8.28
N ALA A 59 -18.69 -13.96 -9.48
CA ALA A 59 -19.41 -12.99 -10.31
C ALA A 59 -20.75 -12.57 -9.67
N ASP A 60 -21.38 -13.47 -8.91
CA ASP A 60 -22.68 -13.24 -8.27
C ASP A 60 -22.58 -12.48 -6.93
N GLY A 61 -21.36 -12.26 -6.40
CA GLY A 61 -21.11 -11.67 -5.09
C GLY A 61 -20.51 -10.25 -5.08
N CYS A 62 -20.14 -9.69 -6.23
CA CYS A 62 -19.70 -8.29 -6.30
C CYS A 62 -20.91 -7.37 -6.41
N THR A 63 -21.52 -7.02 -5.28
CA THR A 63 -22.28 -5.78 -5.14
C THR A 63 -21.26 -4.66 -5.22
N LEU A 64 -21.36 -3.78 -6.23
CA LEU A 64 -20.85 -2.43 -6.02
C LEU A 64 -21.60 -1.91 -4.80
N GLN A 65 -20.91 -1.36 -3.80
CA GLN A 65 -21.58 -0.58 -2.77
C GLN A 65 -22.23 0.60 -3.50
N GLU A 66 -23.50 0.43 -3.86
CA GLU A 66 -24.42 1.53 -4.04
C GLU A 66 -24.71 2.01 -2.62
N ASP A 67 -24.18 3.18 -2.27
CA ASP A 67 -24.50 3.86 -1.01
C ASP A 67 -26.00 4.18 -1.01
N ASP A 68 -26.80 3.27 -0.47
CA ASP A 68 -28.23 3.44 -0.21
C ASP A 68 -28.40 4.14 1.16
N TYR A 69 -28.77 5.42 1.14
CA TYR A 69 -29.21 6.15 2.32
C TYR A 69 -30.73 6.18 2.38
N GLY A 70 -31.30 5.26 3.14
CA GLY A 70 -32.69 5.28 3.61
C GLY A 70 -32.77 5.56 5.11
N ALA A 71 -33.50 6.63 5.44
CA ALA A 71 -34.01 7.16 6.73
C ALA A 71 -34.24 6.13 7.87
N GLU A 72 -34.28 6.45 9.17
CA GLU A 72 -34.27 7.68 9.98
C GLU A 72 -34.08 7.22 11.45
N SER A 73 -33.41 8.00 12.29
CA SER A 73 -33.76 8.19 13.72
C SER A 73 -32.91 9.28 14.37
N THR A 74 -33.52 10.46 14.46
CA THR A 74 -33.44 11.44 15.58
C THR A 74 -32.17 11.51 16.44
N SER A 75 -31.31 12.48 16.13
CA SER A 75 -30.93 13.57 17.05
C SER A 75 -30.07 14.59 16.31
N GLY A 76 -30.34 15.88 16.54
CA GLY A 76 -29.88 17.01 15.75
C GLY A 76 -28.39 16.96 15.36
N THR A 77 -28.15 16.76 14.06
CA THR A 77 -26.85 16.98 13.43
C THR A 77 -27.11 17.84 12.21
N LEU A 78 -26.47 18.99 12.13
CA LEU A 78 -26.47 19.85 10.95
C LEU A 78 -26.13 18.97 9.74
N SER A 79 -27.12 18.74 8.87
CA SER A 79 -26.94 18.01 7.63
C SER A 79 -26.02 18.83 6.72
N HIS A 80 -24.71 18.61 6.81
CA HIS A 80 -23.79 19.09 5.79
C HIS A 80 -24.09 18.31 4.50
N ARG A 81 -24.96 18.89 3.66
CA ARG A 81 -25.10 18.47 2.27
C ARG A 81 -23.71 18.52 1.65
N LYS A 82 -23.25 17.39 1.13
CA LYS A 82 -21.99 17.33 0.40
C LYS A 82 -22.14 18.19 -0.87
N PRO A 83 -21.28 19.20 -1.09
CA PRO A 83 -21.43 20.08 -2.23
C PRO A 83 -21.29 19.31 -3.55
N GLU A 84 -22.04 19.74 -4.57
CA GLU A 84 -22.03 19.10 -5.89
C GLU A 84 -20.83 19.56 -6.72
N ILE A 85 -20.40 18.77 -7.72
CA ILE A 85 -19.25 19.10 -8.58
C ILE A 85 -19.44 20.40 -9.39
N THR A 86 -20.66 20.92 -9.47
CA THR A 86 -20.98 22.21 -10.09
C THR A 86 -20.89 23.39 -9.12
N GLU A 87 -20.81 23.14 -7.82
CA GLU A 87 -20.73 24.14 -6.77
C GLU A 87 -19.26 24.46 -6.45
N ALA A 88 -18.93 25.74 -6.24
CA ALA A 88 -17.55 26.16 -5.98
C ALA A 88 -16.99 25.54 -4.68
N ASP A 89 -17.85 25.38 -3.67
CA ASP A 89 -17.49 24.84 -2.36
C ASP A 89 -16.91 23.42 -2.44
N TYR A 90 -17.38 22.59 -3.38
CA TYR A 90 -16.82 21.25 -3.64
C TYR A 90 -15.32 21.31 -3.94
N TYR A 91 -14.90 22.25 -4.80
CA TYR A 91 -13.51 22.40 -5.16
C TYR A 91 -12.69 23.04 -4.04
N LEU A 92 -13.24 24.06 -3.36
CA LEU A 92 -12.55 24.76 -2.29
C LEU A 92 -12.23 23.82 -1.11
N GLU A 93 -13.18 22.97 -0.72
CA GLU A 93 -12.98 21.96 0.32
C GLU A 93 -11.90 20.93 -0.08
N ALA A 94 -11.98 20.40 -1.31
CA ALA A 94 -11.01 19.44 -1.80
C ALA A 94 -9.58 20.03 -1.90
N ILE A 95 -9.47 21.27 -2.39
CA ILE A 95 -8.19 21.99 -2.49
C ILE A 95 -7.62 22.28 -1.09
N ALA A 96 -8.46 22.68 -0.13
CA ALA A 96 -8.04 22.93 1.24
C ALA A 96 -7.47 21.67 1.89
N SER A 97 -8.19 20.54 1.79
CA SER A 97 -7.73 19.25 2.29
C SER A 97 -6.43 18.78 1.63
N PHE A 98 -6.33 18.91 0.31
CA PHE A 98 -5.11 18.56 -0.42
C PHE A 98 -3.93 19.44 -0.02
N ARG A 99 -4.14 20.75 0.12
CA ARG A 99 -3.10 21.69 0.58
C ARG A 99 -2.59 21.32 1.97
N GLU A 100 -3.49 21.06 2.91
CA GLU A 100 -3.12 20.68 4.28
C GLU A 100 -2.30 19.39 4.28
N PHE A 101 -2.72 18.39 3.51
CA PHE A 101 -1.99 17.14 3.33
C PHE A 101 -0.57 17.38 2.79
N ILE A 102 -0.43 18.14 1.70
CA ILE A 102 0.87 18.46 1.09
C ILE A 102 1.79 19.20 2.07
N GLN A 103 1.27 20.21 2.77
CA GLN A 103 2.02 20.94 3.78
C GLN A 103 2.49 20.03 4.92
N THR A 104 1.64 19.12 5.38
CA THR A 104 1.95 18.17 6.44
C THR A 104 3.12 17.26 6.06
N ILE A 105 3.07 16.65 4.87
CA ILE A 105 4.12 15.73 4.43
C ILE A 105 5.45 16.45 4.13
N GLN A 106 5.38 17.67 3.58
CA GLN A 106 6.58 18.48 3.34
C GLN A 106 7.26 18.90 4.63
N LYS A 107 6.48 19.31 5.65
CA LYS A 107 6.99 19.67 6.97
C LYS A 107 7.54 18.46 7.73
N ALA A 108 6.95 17.28 7.56
CA ALA A 108 7.39 16.06 8.22
C ALA A 108 8.70 15.49 7.65
N ARG A 109 8.91 15.64 6.33
CA ARG A 109 10.06 15.06 5.61
C ARG A 109 11.43 15.29 6.25
N PRO A 110 11.88 16.53 6.56
CA PRO A 110 13.22 16.75 7.10
C PRO A 110 13.42 16.06 8.46
N LYS A 111 12.38 16.05 9.31
CA LYS A 111 12.43 15.35 10.60
C LYS A 111 12.55 13.83 10.43
N LEU A 112 11.88 13.26 9.44
CA LEU A 112 11.99 11.83 9.13
C LEU A 112 13.38 11.48 8.57
N GLU A 113 13.97 12.35 7.76
CA GLU A 113 15.34 12.18 7.25
C GLU A 113 16.38 12.24 8.40
N GLU A 114 16.25 13.21 9.30
CA GLU A 114 17.06 13.30 10.51
C GLU A 114 16.91 12.05 11.40
N GLN A 115 15.68 11.59 11.63
CA GLN A 115 15.42 10.37 12.39
C GLN A 115 15.99 9.11 11.73
N GLN A 116 15.99 9.05 10.39
CA GLN A 116 16.63 7.96 9.66
C GLN A 116 18.14 7.95 9.91
N ILE A 117 18.81 9.11 9.78
CA ILE A 117 20.25 9.25 10.02
C ILE A 117 20.61 8.90 11.47
N ARG A 118 19.83 9.42 12.42
CA ARG A 118 19.96 9.10 13.85
C ARG A 118 19.91 7.59 14.10
N ALA A 119 18.92 6.91 13.52
CA ALA A 119 18.77 5.46 13.68
C ALA A 119 19.90 4.68 12.99
N GLU A 120 20.49 5.20 11.91
CA GLU A 120 21.66 4.61 11.26
C GLU A 120 22.90 4.68 12.17
N MET A 121 23.17 5.85 12.78
CA MET A 121 24.25 5.99 13.76
C MET A 121 24.04 5.07 14.97
N GLU A 122 22.82 5.01 15.51
CA GLU A 122 22.49 4.13 16.64
C GLU A 122 22.71 2.64 16.30
N ILE A 123 22.42 2.22 15.07
CA ILE A 123 22.69 0.85 14.60
C ILE A 123 24.20 0.57 14.61
N GLU A 124 25.01 1.50 14.12
CA GLU A 124 26.48 1.34 14.10
C GLU A 124 27.05 1.29 15.52
N ASP A 125 26.62 2.19 16.41
CA ASP A 125 27.03 2.19 17.81
C ASP A 125 26.70 0.86 18.50
N LEU A 126 25.50 0.32 18.28
CA LEU A 126 25.07 -0.95 18.87
C LEU A 126 25.86 -2.14 18.31
N LEU A 127 26.22 -2.12 17.03
CA LEU A 127 27.07 -3.16 16.42
C LEU A 127 28.49 -3.10 16.98
N HIS A 128 29.09 -1.91 17.09
CA HIS A 128 30.41 -1.73 17.69
C HIS A 128 30.42 -2.12 19.18
N ALA A 129 29.36 -1.80 19.93
CA ALA A 129 29.24 -2.21 21.32
C ALA A 129 29.19 -3.75 21.46
N ALA A 130 28.54 -4.43 20.52
CA ALA A 130 28.52 -5.90 20.46
C ALA A 130 29.86 -6.52 20.01
N GLU A 131 30.68 -5.78 19.25
CA GLU A 131 31.96 -6.26 18.72
C GLU A 131 33.12 -6.05 19.70
N PHE A 132 33.18 -4.90 20.37
CA PHE A 132 34.36 -4.48 21.12
C PHE A 132 34.34 -4.78 22.61
N TYR A 133 33.19 -5.14 23.18
CA TYR A 133 33.05 -5.41 24.61
C TYR A 133 32.70 -6.87 24.87
N ASP A 134 33.28 -7.43 25.93
CA ASP A 134 32.87 -8.73 26.47
C ASP A 134 31.58 -8.57 27.28
N LEU A 135 30.44 -8.83 26.62
CA LEU A 135 29.12 -8.63 27.19
C LEU A 135 28.64 -9.86 27.95
N ALA A 136 28.05 -9.63 29.12
CA ALA A 136 27.25 -10.64 29.78
C ALA A 136 26.00 -10.99 28.94
N ARG A 137 25.38 -12.16 29.20
CA ARG A 137 24.25 -12.67 28.41
C ARG A 137 23.08 -11.68 28.34
N ASP A 138 22.72 -11.11 29.48
CA ASP A 138 21.64 -10.14 29.64
C ASP A 138 21.95 -8.84 28.87
N GLN A 139 23.18 -8.34 28.98
CA GLN A 139 23.64 -7.17 28.23
C GLN A 139 23.61 -7.41 26.72
N GLY A 140 24.07 -8.59 26.27
CA GLY A 140 24.01 -8.97 24.85
C GLY A 140 22.57 -9.04 24.32
N TYR A 141 21.64 -9.55 25.13
CA TYR A 141 20.22 -9.58 24.78
C TYR A 141 19.61 -8.17 24.71
N GLU A 142 19.98 -7.27 25.62
CA GLU A 142 19.55 -5.86 25.58
C GLU A 142 20.04 -5.16 24.30
N ILE A 143 21.31 -5.33 23.93
CA ILE A 143 21.83 -4.76 22.68
C ILE A 143 21.06 -5.31 21.47
N PHE A 144 20.79 -6.61 21.44
CA PHE A 144 19.99 -7.20 20.36
C PHE A 144 18.60 -6.57 20.27
N GLN A 145 17.90 -6.38 21.40
CA GLN A 145 16.59 -5.73 21.41
C GLN A 145 16.65 -4.30 20.87
N ARG A 146 17.60 -3.50 21.37
CA ARG A 146 17.81 -2.12 20.92
C ARG A 146 18.16 -2.04 19.43
N LEU A 147 18.98 -2.98 18.95
CA LEU A 147 19.35 -3.07 17.53
C LEU A 147 18.14 -3.36 16.66
N ARG A 148 17.27 -4.28 17.09
CA ARG A 148 16.01 -4.59 16.40
C ARG A 148 15.12 -3.34 16.31
N GLU A 149 14.92 -2.64 17.43
CA GLU A 149 14.11 -1.42 17.48
C GLU A 149 14.66 -0.31 16.59
N ALA A 150 15.97 -0.05 16.64
CA ALA A 150 16.63 0.94 15.78
C ALA A 150 16.47 0.60 14.30
N ARG A 151 16.65 -0.68 13.90
CA ARG A 151 16.42 -1.14 12.52
C ARG A 151 14.98 -0.95 12.05
N VAL A 152 14.01 -1.21 12.93
CA VAL A 152 12.58 -0.98 12.63
C VAL A 152 12.31 0.52 12.46
N ARG A 153 12.77 1.36 13.39
CA ARG A 153 12.63 2.84 13.28
C ARG A 153 13.24 3.38 11.99
N ARG A 154 14.46 2.95 11.67
CA ARG A 154 15.16 3.32 10.41
C ARG A 154 14.32 2.93 9.19
N ARG A 155 13.79 1.69 9.16
CA ARG A 155 12.94 1.21 8.05
C ARG A 155 11.67 2.05 7.91
N ASN A 156 11.02 2.38 9.02
CA ASN A 156 9.80 3.18 9.02
C ASN A 156 10.06 4.59 8.48
N CYS A 157 11.13 5.26 8.95
CA CYS A 157 11.51 6.59 8.46
C CYS A 157 11.84 6.55 6.96
N LYS A 158 12.67 5.61 6.53
CA LYS A 158 13.04 5.43 5.12
C LYS A 158 11.82 5.20 4.22
N ASN A 159 10.87 4.37 4.67
CA ASN A 159 9.64 4.11 3.94
C ASN A 159 8.78 5.39 3.84
N ALA A 160 8.60 6.11 4.95
CA ALA A 160 7.83 7.35 4.97
C ALA A 160 8.42 8.41 4.04
N VAL A 161 9.75 8.62 4.06
CA VAL A 161 10.44 9.53 3.14
C VAL A 161 10.19 9.13 1.68
N ALA A 162 10.28 7.84 1.36
CA ALA A 162 9.99 7.35 0.01
C ALA A 162 8.53 7.60 -0.40
N TRP A 163 7.56 7.38 0.50
CA TRP A 163 6.15 7.66 0.22
C TRP A 163 5.90 9.15 -0.05
N ILE A 164 6.53 10.03 0.73
CA ILE A 164 6.46 11.48 0.51
C ILE A 164 7.00 11.82 -0.87
N SER A 165 8.15 11.28 -1.26
CA SER A 165 8.68 11.46 -2.62
C SER A 165 7.69 10.98 -3.69
N PHE A 166 7.07 9.81 -3.52
CA PHE A 166 6.11 9.29 -4.51
C PHE A 166 4.92 10.22 -4.71
N VAL A 167 4.41 10.83 -3.64
CA VAL A 167 3.31 11.79 -3.69
C VAL A 167 3.76 13.10 -4.36
N LEU A 168 4.92 13.64 -3.96
CA LEU A 168 5.40 14.94 -4.46
C LEU A 168 5.91 14.87 -5.91
N GLU A 169 6.35 13.71 -6.38
CA GLU A 169 6.77 13.47 -7.78
C GLU A 169 5.58 13.16 -8.71
N ALA A 170 4.38 12.97 -8.17
CA ALA A 170 3.21 12.65 -8.98
C ALA A 170 2.73 13.88 -9.76
N ASP A 171 2.82 13.81 -11.09
CA ASP A 171 2.29 14.83 -12.00
C ASP A 171 0.75 14.76 -12.03
N PRO A 172 0.01 15.85 -11.71
CA PRO A 172 -1.45 15.88 -11.76
C PRO A 172 -2.02 15.41 -13.10
N SER A 173 -1.35 15.72 -14.21
CA SER A 173 -1.79 15.36 -15.57
C SER A 173 -1.71 13.86 -15.84
N ASN A 174 -0.83 13.17 -15.10
CA ASN A 174 -0.59 11.74 -15.22
C ASN A 174 -0.93 10.97 -13.94
N PHE A 175 -1.61 11.60 -12.97
CA PHE A 175 -1.86 11.01 -11.65
C PHE A 175 -2.62 9.69 -11.72
N LEU A 176 -3.54 9.55 -12.68
CA LEU A 176 -4.27 8.29 -12.92
C LEU A 176 -3.40 7.17 -13.49
N ARG A 177 -2.31 7.50 -14.18
CA ARG A 177 -1.36 6.53 -14.76
C ARG A 177 -0.20 6.23 -13.81
N ASN A 178 0.22 7.24 -13.05
CA ASN A 178 1.35 7.22 -12.13
C ASN A 178 0.86 7.35 -10.68
N ASP A 179 -0.26 6.70 -10.35
CA ASP A 179 -0.83 6.69 -9.00
C ASP A 179 0.24 6.20 -8.00
N PRO A 180 0.58 6.99 -6.97
CA PRO A 180 1.55 6.57 -5.96
C PRO A 180 1.03 5.45 -5.04
N SER A 181 -0.29 5.23 -4.96
CA SER A 181 -0.93 4.31 -4.01
C SER A 181 -0.37 2.89 -4.07
N PRO A 182 -0.18 2.24 -5.24
CA PRO A 182 0.41 0.90 -5.31
C PRO A 182 1.88 0.85 -4.87
N ARG A 183 2.65 1.92 -5.11
CA ARG A 183 4.06 2.01 -4.65
C ARG A 183 4.13 2.11 -3.14
N ILE A 184 3.18 2.83 -2.53
CA ILE A 184 3.05 2.97 -1.08
C ILE A 184 2.62 1.64 -0.46
N SER A 185 1.50 1.06 -0.89
CA SER A 185 0.97 -0.19 -0.34
C SER A 185 1.95 -1.36 -0.52
N GLY A 186 2.64 -1.43 -1.67
CA GLY A 186 3.65 -2.45 -1.95
C GLY A 186 4.83 -2.44 -0.97
N THR A 187 5.09 -1.33 -0.25
CA THR A 187 6.16 -1.30 0.76
C THR A 187 5.86 -2.16 1.99
N SER A 188 4.58 -2.36 2.32
CA SER A 188 4.12 -3.20 3.43
C SER A 188 4.36 -4.68 3.16
N HIS A 189 4.33 -5.10 1.89
CA HIS A 189 4.49 -6.49 1.48
C HIS A 189 5.94 -6.87 1.11
N ARG A 190 6.91 -5.97 1.32
CA ARG A 190 8.32 -6.24 1.02
C ARG A 190 8.86 -7.36 1.92
N GLN A 191 9.12 -8.50 1.30
CA GLN A 191 9.81 -9.63 1.94
C GLN A 191 11.33 -9.49 1.79
N TYR A 192 12.05 -9.77 2.86
CA TYR A 192 13.50 -9.87 2.81
C TYR A 192 13.88 -11.19 2.14
N ARG A 193 14.75 -11.14 1.13
CA ARG A 193 15.38 -12.33 0.56
C ARG A 193 16.75 -12.52 1.21
N PRO A 194 16.96 -13.61 1.97
CA PRO A 194 18.26 -13.95 2.53
C PRO A 194 19.31 -14.09 1.43
N ARG A 195 20.55 -13.68 1.74
CA ARG A 195 21.66 -13.66 0.77
C ARG A 195 22.86 -14.51 1.19
N ALA A 196 23.22 -14.43 2.47
CA ALA A 196 24.41 -15.09 3.01
C ALA A 196 24.08 -16.29 3.92
N LEU A 197 22.93 -16.26 4.60
CA LEU A 197 22.51 -17.28 5.56
C LEU A 197 21.05 -17.68 5.30
N PRO A 198 20.71 -18.25 4.14
CA PRO A 198 19.33 -18.66 3.84
C PRO A 198 18.79 -19.72 4.81
N GLU A 199 19.63 -20.63 5.29
CA GLU A 199 19.24 -21.75 6.14
C GLU A 199 18.63 -21.27 7.47
N LEU A 200 19.14 -20.17 8.02
CA LEU A 200 18.61 -19.54 9.23
C LEU A 200 17.13 -19.18 9.08
N PHE A 201 16.73 -18.66 7.91
CA PHE A 201 15.36 -18.23 7.68
C PHE A 201 14.45 -19.42 7.34
N GLU A 202 14.97 -20.47 6.71
CA GLU A 202 14.22 -21.70 6.46
C GLU A 202 13.84 -22.39 7.77
N GLN A 203 14.78 -22.50 8.72
CA GLN A 203 14.54 -23.05 10.05
C GLN A 203 13.50 -22.25 10.83
N LEU A 204 13.57 -20.92 10.78
CA LEU A 204 12.62 -20.05 11.47
C LEU A 204 11.21 -20.11 10.85
N ASN A 205 11.08 -20.42 9.57
CA ASN A 205 9.78 -20.56 8.90
C ASN A 205 9.13 -21.94 9.13
N SER A 206 9.89 -22.92 9.62
CA SER A 206 9.40 -24.27 9.95
C SER A 206 8.95 -24.43 11.40
N LEU A 207 9.13 -23.39 12.22
CA LEU A 207 8.66 -23.28 13.60
C LEU A 207 7.23 -22.73 13.63
#